data_AF-A0A3N7H215-F1
#
_entry.id   AF-A0A3N7H215-F1
#
_cell.length_a   1.000
_cell.length_b   1.000
_cell.length_c   1.000
_cell.angle_alpha   90.00
_cell.angle_beta   90.00
_cell.angle_gamma   90.00
#
_symmetry.space_group_name_H-M   'P 1'
#
loop_
_entity.id
_entity.type
_entity.pdbx_description
1 polymer ?
#
loop_
_entity_poly.entity_id
_entity_poly.type
_entity_poly.pdbx_seq_one_letter_code
_entity_poly.pdbx_strand_id
1 'polypeptide(L)'
;MFGKLAYGFPADYKRQMMNEEHSKVHHELIFVVFDGREGGYVAVEGNIGLVAMGDDDDKLQEAVCQEVNSYYKGTFEGTISIRRFVDKIVG
;
A
#
# COMPACT_ATOMS: atom_id res chain seq x y z
N MET A 1 6.89 -12.69 56.59
CA MET A 1 7.83 -12.85 55.46
C MET A 1 7.12 -13.69 54.41
N PHE A 2 6.78 -13.12 53.24
CA PHE A 2 6.66 -13.74 51.91
C PHE A 2 6.14 -12.65 50.96
N GLY A 3 6.93 -12.35 49.93
CA GLY A 3 6.83 -11.17 49.09
C GLY A 3 5.75 -11.25 48.01
N LYS A 4 5.32 -10.08 47.57
CA LYS A 4 4.45 -9.86 46.40
C LYS A 4 5.06 -10.53 45.17
N LEU A 5 4.31 -11.39 44.49
CA LEU A 5 4.61 -11.83 43.13
C LEU A 5 4.27 -10.69 42.17
N ALA A 6 5.28 -9.96 41.72
CA ALA A 6 5.16 -9.04 40.60
C ALA A 6 5.31 -9.83 39.30
N TYR A 7 4.20 -10.21 38.68
CA TYR A 7 4.19 -10.59 37.26
C TYR A 7 4.28 -9.31 36.42
N GLY A 8 5.48 -8.73 36.38
CA GLY A 8 5.83 -7.73 35.38
C GLY A 8 6.56 -8.44 34.25
N PHE A 9 5.94 -8.55 33.08
CA PHE A 9 6.70 -8.87 31.87
C PHE A 9 7.81 -7.84 31.72
N PRO A 10 9.06 -8.25 31.47
CA PRO A 10 10.15 -7.30 31.37
C PRO A 10 9.87 -6.35 30.19
N ALA A 11 10.25 -5.07 30.36
CA ALA A 11 9.84 -3.99 29.46
C ALA A 11 10.34 -4.15 28.01
N ASP A 12 11.35 -5.00 27.83
CA ASP A 12 11.90 -5.46 26.56
C ASP A 12 10.97 -6.43 25.82
N TYR A 13 10.14 -7.22 26.51
CA TYR A 13 9.19 -8.13 25.88
C TYR A 13 8.09 -7.38 25.10
N LYS A 14 7.58 -6.28 25.67
CA LYS A 14 6.65 -5.39 24.96
C LYS A 14 7.31 -4.68 23.78
N ARG A 15 8.61 -4.33 23.89
CA ARG A 15 9.36 -3.72 22.79
C ARG A 15 9.64 -4.70 21.66
N GLN A 16 9.95 -5.97 21.97
CA GLN A 16 10.11 -7.01 20.96
C GLN A 16 8.80 -7.30 20.24
N MET A 17 7.69 -7.45 20.97
CA MET A 17 6.36 -7.66 20.36
C MET A 17 5.93 -6.47 19.48
N MET A 18 6.14 -5.22 19.92
CA MET A 18 5.86 -4.04 19.10
C MET A 18 6.76 -3.93 17.86
N ASN A 19 8.01 -4.41 17.92
CA ASN A 19 8.90 -4.41 16.77
C ASN A 19 8.62 -5.57 15.80
N GLU A 20 8.10 -6.70 16.29
CA GLU A 20 7.78 -7.88 15.48
C GLU A 20 6.41 -7.76 14.78
N GLU A 21 5.39 -7.17 15.40
CA GLU A 21 4.08 -6.95 14.76
C GLU A 21 4.14 -5.97 13.58
N HIS A 22 5.11 -5.06 13.56
CA HIS A 22 5.34 -4.15 12.44
C HIS A 22 6.20 -4.77 11.32
N SER A 23 6.74 -5.99 11.48
CA SER A 23 7.84 -6.47 10.65
C SER A 23 7.46 -7.27 9.40
N LYS A 24 6.22 -7.72 9.16
CA LYS A 24 5.90 -8.49 7.94
C LYS A 24 4.48 -8.31 7.38
N VAL A 25 3.94 -7.10 7.43
CA VAL A 25 2.86 -6.75 6.50
C VAL A 25 3.55 -6.43 5.17
N HIS A 26 3.57 -7.39 4.24
CA HIS A 26 3.90 -7.07 2.86
C HIS A 26 2.83 -6.10 2.36
N HIS A 27 3.14 -4.80 2.38
CA HIS A 27 2.23 -3.77 1.90
C HIS A 27 2.16 -3.88 0.38
N GLU A 28 1.06 -4.42 -0.13
CA GLU A 28 0.72 -4.36 -1.56
C GLU A 28 -0.16 -3.14 -1.79
N LEU A 29 0.22 -2.30 -2.75
CA LEU A 29 -0.64 -1.25 -3.30
C LEU A 29 -1.26 -1.77 -4.59
N ILE A 30 -2.59 -1.77 -4.64
CA ILE A 30 -3.34 -2.24 -5.80
C ILE A 30 -3.98 -1.03 -6.49
N PHE A 31 -3.47 -0.73 -7.68
CA PHE A 31 -4.02 0.28 -8.57
C PHE A 31 -4.97 -0.38 -9.56
N VAL A 32 -6.18 0.17 -9.68
CA VAL A 32 -7.18 -0.26 -10.65
C VAL A 32 -7.23 0.71 -11.81
N VAL A 33 -7.06 0.19 -13.02
CA VAL A 33 -7.06 0.99 -14.25
C VAL A 33 -8.47 1.13 -14.80
N PHE A 34 -8.84 2.37 -15.09
CA PHE A 34 -10.01 2.78 -15.83
C PHE A 34 -9.59 3.28 -17.21
N ASP A 35 -10.22 2.74 -18.25
CA ASP A 35 -9.97 3.12 -19.63
C ASP A 35 -10.77 4.37 -19.99
N GLY A 36 -10.07 5.45 -20.32
CA GLY A 36 -10.67 6.70 -20.77
C GLY A 36 -11.02 6.63 -22.26
N ARG A 37 -12.23 7.06 -22.62
CA ARG A 37 -12.74 7.00 -24.01
C ARG A 37 -11.91 7.79 -25.03
N GLU A 38 -10.98 8.63 -24.59
CA GLU A 38 -10.16 9.52 -25.43
C GLU A 38 -8.65 9.16 -25.39
N GLY A 39 -8.31 7.91 -25.04
CA GLY A 39 -6.94 7.41 -25.14
C GLY A 39 -6.05 7.73 -23.95
N GLY A 40 -6.64 8.03 -22.79
CA GLY A 40 -5.92 8.17 -21.52
C GLY A 40 -6.37 7.11 -20.53
N TYR A 41 -5.42 6.57 -19.77
CA TYR A 41 -5.67 5.64 -18.67
C TYR A 41 -5.62 6.36 -17.33
N VAL A 42 -6.48 5.94 -16.40
CA VAL A 42 -6.47 6.41 -15.01
C VAL A 42 -6.29 5.22 -14.10
N ALA A 43 -5.29 5.25 -13.22
CA ALA A 43 -5.03 4.22 -12.23
C ALA A 43 -5.36 4.75 -10.82
N VAL A 44 -6.17 4.02 -10.06
CA VAL A 44 -6.63 4.43 -8.72
C VAL A 44 -6.28 3.38 -7.67
N GLU A 45 -5.61 3.79 -6.59
CA GLU A 45 -5.44 3.01 -5.38
C GLU A 45 -6.46 3.50 -4.33
N GLY A 46 -7.23 2.58 -3.76
CA GLY A 46 -8.41 2.92 -2.95
C GLY A 46 -8.15 3.12 -1.46
N ASN A 47 -7.10 2.52 -0.88
CA ASN A 47 -6.90 2.55 0.57
C ASN A 47 -6.31 3.88 1.06
N ILE A 48 -5.40 4.46 0.27
CA ILE A 48 -4.71 5.73 0.57
C ILE A 48 -5.08 6.83 -0.44
N GLY A 49 -5.89 6.52 -1.44
CA GLY A 49 -6.50 7.51 -2.33
C GLY A 49 -5.53 8.09 -3.36
N LEU A 50 -4.58 7.28 -3.84
CA LEU A 50 -3.67 7.70 -4.92
C LEU A 50 -4.33 7.59 -6.28
N VAL A 51 -4.09 8.57 -7.14
CA VAL A 51 -4.61 8.63 -8.50
C VAL A 51 -3.48 9.01 -9.44
N ALA A 52 -3.27 8.21 -10.47
CA ALA A 52 -2.28 8.46 -11.51
C ALA A 52 -2.94 8.43 -12.89
N MET A 53 -2.43 9.20 -13.85
CA MET A 53 -2.94 9.29 -15.21
C MET A 53 -1.81 9.15 -16.22
N GLY A 54 -2.07 8.54 -17.36
CA GLY A 54 -1.10 8.42 -18.45
C GLY A 54 -1.78 8.12 -19.79
N ASP A 55 -1.19 8.60 -20.89
CA ASP A 55 -1.74 8.40 -22.24
C ASP A 55 -1.56 6.96 -22.75
N ASP A 56 -0.64 6.22 -22.15
CA ASP A 56 -0.30 4.84 -22.48
C ASP A 56 0.12 4.08 -21.20
N ASP A 57 0.30 2.77 -21.33
CA ASP A 57 0.63 1.89 -20.20
C ASP A 57 1.97 2.27 -19.54
N ASP A 58 2.95 2.71 -20.33
CA ASP A 58 4.28 3.07 -19.86
C ASP A 58 4.23 4.38 -19.05
N LYS A 59 3.56 5.41 -19.60
CA LYS A 59 3.31 6.68 -18.89
C LYS A 59 2.48 6.48 -17.63
N LEU A 60 1.51 5.57 -17.67
CA LEU A 60 0.68 5.26 -16.50
C LEU A 60 1.52 4.62 -15.39
N GLN A 61 2.40 3.68 -15.73
CA GLN A 61 3.32 3.06 -14.77
C GLN A 61 4.27 4.07 -14.16
N GLU A 62 4.82 4.98 -14.97
CA GLU A 62 5.68 6.06 -14.48
C GLU A 62 4.93 6.96 -13.51
N ALA A 63 3.73 7.41 -13.88
CA ALA A 63 2.88 8.25 -13.03
C ALA A 63 2.53 7.55 -11.69
N VAL A 64 2.20 6.26 -11.72
CA VAL A 64 1.97 5.46 -10.49
C VAL A 64 3.21 5.46 -9.59
N CYS A 65 4.39 5.22 -10.15
CA CYS A 65 5.63 5.24 -9.38
C CYS A 65 5.90 6.62 -8.76
N GLN A 66 5.64 7.71 -9.51
CA GLN A 66 5.81 9.08 -9.03
C GLN A 66 4.87 9.38 -7.87
N GLU A 67 3.59 9.02 -7.98
CA GLU A 67 2.59 9.24 -6.91
C GLU A 67 2.93 8.45 -5.64
N VAL A 68 3.34 7.19 -5.78
CA VAL A 68 3.77 6.37 -4.64
C VAL A 68 5.01 6.98 -3.97
N ASN A 69 6.03 7.35 -4.75
CA ASN A 69 7.24 7.97 -4.20
C ASN A 69 6.94 9.31 -3.53
N SER A 70 6.04 10.12 -4.09
CA SER A 70 5.58 11.38 -3.51
C SER A 70 4.90 11.16 -2.15
N TYR A 71 3.95 10.23 -2.09
CA TYR A 71 3.19 9.91 -0.88
C TYR A 71 4.09 9.38 0.25
N TYR A 72 5.00 8.45 -0.06
CA TYR A 72 5.94 7.86 0.91
C TYR A 72 7.21 8.68 1.13
N LYS A 73 7.36 9.84 0.48
CA LYS A 73 8.53 10.73 0.58
C LYS A 73 9.86 10.04 0.21
N GLY A 74 9.82 9.22 -0.83
CA GLY A 74 11.02 8.70 -1.50
C GLY A 74 11.15 7.18 -1.54
N THR A 75 10.74 6.45 -0.49
CA THR A 75 10.92 4.99 -0.47
C THR A 75 9.65 4.28 -0.01
N PHE A 76 9.08 3.49 -0.91
CA PHE A 76 8.06 2.49 -0.60
C PHE A 76 8.70 1.10 -0.61
N GLU A 77 8.63 0.39 0.50
CA GLU A 77 9.08 -1.01 0.62
C GLU A 77 7.87 -1.93 0.55
N GLY A 78 7.53 -2.39 -0.66
CA GLY A 78 6.37 -3.22 -0.91
C GLY A 78 6.23 -3.62 -2.38
N THR A 79 5.03 -4.07 -2.75
CA THR A 79 4.71 -4.42 -4.15
C THR A 79 3.64 -3.49 -4.68
N ILE A 80 3.82 -2.98 -5.90
CA ILE A 80 2.82 -2.18 -6.61
C ILE A 80 2.24 -3.07 -7.70
N SER A 81 0.93 -3.28 -7.65
CA SER A 81 0.19 -4.09 -8.62
C SER A 81 -0.80 -3.21 -9.37
N ILE A 82 -0.68 -3.15 -10.70
CA ILE A 82 -1.62 -2.43 -11.56
C ILE A 82 -2.53 -3.46 -12.23
N ARG A 83 -3.84 -3.34 -12.02
CA ARG A 83 -4.85 -4.32 -12.46
C ARG A 83 -5.89 -3.66 -13.36
N ARG A 84 -6.24 -4.34 -14.46
CA ARG A 84 -7.34 -3.97 -15.36
C ARG A 84 -8.50 -4.95 -15.16
N PHE A 85 -9.70 -4.44 -14.92
CA PHE A 85 -10.91 -5.27 -14.94
C PHE A 85 -11.57 -5.14 -16.31
N VAL A 86 -11.84 -6.28 -16.93
CA VAL A 86 -12.57 -6.36 -18.20
C VAL A 86 -14.06 -6.66 -17.96
N ASP A 87 -14.39 -7.11 -16.74
CA ASP A 87 -15.74 -7.51 -16.38
C ASP A 87 -16.63 -6.28 -16.13
N LYS A 88 -17.54 -6.06 -17.07
CA LYS A 88 -18.68 -5.17 -16.87
C LYS A 88 -19.71 -5.91 -16.02
N ILE A 89 -19.99 -5.44 -14.81
CA ILE A 89 -21.23 -5.81 -14.13
C ILE A 89 -22.36 -5.11 -14.91
N VAL A 90 -23.08 -5.88 -15.72
CA VAL A 90 -24.31 -5.42 -16.37
C VAL A 90 -25.41 -5.50 -15.33
N GLY A 91 -25.91 -4.33 -14.89
CA GLY A 91 -27.11 -4.20 -14.07
C GLY A 91 -28.35 -4.01 -14.95
#